data_AF-A0A8S2AP52-F1
#
_entry.id   AF-A0A8S2AP52-F1
#
_cell.length_a   1.000
_cell.length_b   1.000
_cell.length_c   1.000
_cell.angle_alpha   90.00
_cell.angle_beta   90.00
_cell.angle_gamma   90.00
#
_symmetry.space_group_name_H-M   'P 1'
#
loop_
_entity.id
_entity.type
_entity.pdbx_description
1 polymer ?
#
loop_
_entity_poly.entity_id
_entity_poly.type
_entity_poly.pdbx_seq_one_letter_code
_entity_poly.pdbx_strand_id
1 'polypeptide(L)'
;MEDDEAKQRRKLEEEEAFNERREERENEFPSHHPPPPPDELFDVSTTVDPSYVISLIRKLLPVDSGSDERHNHHMNADNVVQGVVAVSRNGVVDTSNGDPESMDIEDNHNESTSEVRDTVSSCREPGMLGGSSVEEAWEDHGCVLWDLAASRTHAELMVQNLILEVLHANLMVSTSARIREICLGIIGNLACHEGLLKHIESTAGLVNILVGQLFLDDPQCLSEVCRILTTGISGSGGTFWAEYLQPDDILRRILWIAENTLNPHLIEKDSVSDGNFSITLYYMPIDSVGILLGIIEGQPEVEQLLIPPLMTLGLTSLLINLLSFEMSKLTKERIPERYPVLEIILRAIEALSASDSHSKEICSSKELFQLVCDLMKLQDKAEVATSCVTAGVLLANMLSERVDFIPEVSQDFSFLEGLFSTLPFASDDIEARRALWNVIARLLARVNESQINTFCLSQYILVFLSKADIIEDDLLDTQLEDSNEESQNSFPSQIKSSARTIAIQKIESILNNWNVRKDNLQEETVNGNCSINLADVKRLSDCCHRYIKSIEGS
;
A
#
# COMPACT_ATOMS: atom_id res chain seq x y z
N MET A 1 -56.79 -5.89 -4.70
CA MET A 1 -56.95 -7.28 -4.21
C MET A 1 -57.27 -8.24 -5.34
N GLU A 2 -58.30 -8.02 -6.17
CA GLU A 2 -58.55 -8.90 -7.34
C GLU A 2 -57.50 -8.78 -8.48
N ASP A 3 -56.80 -7.66 -8.59
CA ASP A 3 -55.83 -7.43 -9.68
C ASP A 3 -54.42 -8.00 -9.37
N ASP A 4 -54.13 -8.30 -8.10
CA ASP A 4 -52.85 -8.88 -7.67
C ASP A 4 -52.84 -10.40 -7.77
N GLU A 5 -53.97 -11.06 -7.49
CA GLU A 5 -54.11 -12.52 -7.67
C GLU A 5 -54.06 -12.94 -9.14
N ALA A 6 -54.59 -12.11 -10.05
CA ALA A 6 -54.55 -12.38 -11.48
C ALA A 6 -53.12 -12.26 -12.07
N LYS A 7 -52.29 -11.37 -11.52
CA LYS A 7 -50.87 -11.24 -11.88
C LYS A 7 -50.02 -12.38 -11.33
N GLN A 8 -50.32 -12.85 -10.13
CA GLN A 8 -49.59 -13.97 -9.52
C GLN A 8 -49.84 -15.28 -10.28
N ARG A 9 -51.07 -15.52 -10.74
CA ARG A 9 -51.42 -16.72 -11.53
C ARG A 9 -50.76 -16.76 -12.90
N ARG A 10 -50.65 -15.61 -13.60
CA ARG A 10 -49.96 -15.56 -14.90
C ARG A 10 -48.46 -15.82 -14.80
N LYS A 11 -47.81 -15.40 -13.70
CA LYS A 11 -46.39 -15.70 -13.47
C LYS A 11 -46.13 -17.19 -13.21
N LEU A 12 -47.01 -17.87 -12.47
CA LEU A 12 -46.90 -19.30 -12.20
C LEU A 12 -47.14 -20.14 -13.47
N GLU A 13 -48.11 -19.76 -14.32
CA GLU A 13 -48.36 -20.42 -15.61
C GLU A 13 -47.20 -20.22 -16.61
N GLU A 14 -46.50 -19.08 -16.56
CA GLU A 14 -45.30 -18.83 -17.39
C GLU A 14 -44.05 -19.59 -16.89
N GLU A 15 -43.90 -19.81 -15.59
CA GLU A 15 -42.82 -20.63 -15.01
C GLU A 15 -43.01 -22.14 -15.25
N GLU A 16 -44.25 -22.65 -15.16
CA GLU A 16 -44.55 -24.05 -15.47
C GLU A 16 -44.35 -24.36 -16.97
N ALA A 17 -44.77 -23.47 -17.87
CA ALA A 17 -44.58 -23.63 -19.31
C ALA A 17 -43.10 -23.51 -19.75
N PHE A 18 -42.26 -22.81 -18.97
CA PHE A 18 -40.82 -22.71 -19.20
C PHE A 18 -40.06 -23.97 -18.73
N ASN A 19 -40.50 -24.57 -17.63
CA ASN A 19 -39.92 -25.81 -17.10
C ASN A 19 -40.30 -27.04 -17.94
N GLU A 20 -41.55 -27.14 -18.42
CA GLU A 20 -41.97 -28.24 -19.32
C GLU A 20 -41.20 -28.22 -20.66
N ARG A 21 -40.88 -27.04 -21.21
CA ARG A 21 -40.04 -26.91 -22.42
C ARG A 21 -38.57 -27.21 -22.21
N ARG A 22 -38.12 -27.26 -20.96
CA ARG A 22 -36.73 -27.59 -20.60
C ARG A 22 -36.59 -29.11 -20.42
N GLU A 23 -37.59 -29.76 -19.84
CA GLU A 23 -37.63 -31.22 -19.68
C GLU A 23 -37.91 -31.98 -20.98
N GLU A 24 -38.64 -31.40 -21.94
CA GLU A 24 -38.89 -32.03 -23.25
C GLU A 24 -37.66 -32.11 -24.18
N ARG A 25 -36.57 -31.40 -23.87
CA ARG A 25 -35.34 -31.40 -24.70
C ARG A 25 -34.26 -32.39 -24.26
N GLU A 26 -34.47 -33.14 -23.19
CA GLU A 26 -33.49 -34.10 -22.67
C GLU A 26 -33.78 -35.57 -23.01
N ASN A 27 -34.90 -35.90 -23.66
CA ASN A 27 -35.35 -37.29 -23.84
C ASN A 27 -35.51 -37.74 -25.30
N GLU A 28 -34.45 -37.67 -26.11
CA GLU A 28 -34.49 -38.31 -27.43
C GLU A 28 -33.15 -38.95 -27.85
N PHE A 29 -32.77 -40.09 -27.25
CA PHE A 29 -31.89 -41.08 -27.91
C PHE A 29 -32.23 -42.53 -27.48
N PRO A 30 -32.29 -43.49 -28.43
CA PRO A 30 -32.67 -44.87 -28.16
C PRO A 30 -31.52 -45.70 -27.54
N SER A 31 -31.94 -46.70 -26.78
CA SER A 31 -31.18 -47.62 -25.93
C SER A 31 -30.10 -48.46 -26.63
N HIS A 32 -28.98 -48.70 -25.92
CA HIS A 32 -28.35 -50.01 -25.64
C HIS A 32 -26.82 -49.94 -25.42
N HIS A 33 -26.30 -49.11 -24.51
CA HIS A 33 -24.97 -49.31 -23.89
C HIS A 33 -24.99 -48.79 -22.43
N PRO A 34 -24.21 -49.39 -21.50
CA PRO A 34 -24.14 -48.90 -20.13
C PRO A 34 -23.53 -47.49 -20.10
N PRO A 35 -24.01 -46.58 -19.23
CA PRO A 35 -23.54 -45.20 -19.21
C PRO A 35 -22.09 -45.14 -18.70
N PRO A 36 -21.25 -44.25 -19.28
CA PRO A 36 -19.97 -43.90 -18.68
C PRO A 36 -20.22 -43.21 -17.31
N PRO A 37 -19.24 -43.26 -16.38
CA PRO A 37 -19.36 -42.55 -15.11
C PRO A 37 -19.55 -41.04 -15.37
N PRO A 38 -20.28 -40.32 -14.50
CA PRO A 38 -20.66 -38.94 -14.75
C PRO A 38 -19.42 -38.05 -14.85
N ASP A 39 -19.21 -37.45 -16.01
CA ASP A 39 -18.34 -36.30 -16.18
C ASP A 39 -18.89 -35.17 -15.32
N GLU A 40 -18.13 -34.74 -14.32
CA GLU A 40 -18.32 -33.43 -13.71
C GLU A 40 -18.13 -32.40 -14.82
N LEU A 41 -19.26 -31.89 -15.33
CA LEU A 41 -19.29 -30.79 -16.29
C LEU A 41 -18.57 -29.60 -15.68
N PHE A 42 -17.32 -29.37 -16.11
CA PHE A 42 -16.66 -28.10 -15.97
C PHE A 42 -17.40 -27.08 -16.84
N ASP A 43 -18.40 -26.42 -16.29
CA ASP A 43 -19.05 -25.25 -16.92
C ASP A 43 -18.18 -24.01 -16.71
N VAL A 44 -16.94 -24.14 -17.15
CA VAL A 44 -15.88 -23.17 -16.93
C VAL A 44 -15.25 -22.89 -18.29
N SER A 45 -15.83 -21.94 -19.02
CA SER A 45 -15.31 -21.43 -20.29
C SER A 45 -13.97 -20.74 -20.07
N THR A 46 -12.90 -21.54 -20.00
CA THR A 46 -11.52 -21.06 -19.95
C THR A 46 -10.84 -21.31 -21.29
N THR A 47 -9.94 -20.43 -21.67
CA THR A 47 -9.14 -20.55 -22.90
C THR A 47 -8.03 -21.59 -22.78
N VAL A 48 -7.74 -22.07 -21.56
CA VAL A 48 -6.71 -23.04 -21.23
C VAL A 48 -7.36 -24.34 -20.79
N ASP A 49 -6.91 -25.48 -21.33
CA ASP A 49 -7.40 -26.80 -20.97
C ASP A 49 -7.16 -27.09 -19.47
N PRO A 50 -8.21 -27.40 -18.68
CA PRO A 50 -8.06 -27.77 -17.27
C PRO A 50 -7.06 -28.90 -17.04
N SER A 51 -6.95 -29.85 -17.97
CA SER A 51 -6.00 -30.98 -17.89
C SER A 51 -4.55 -30.51 -17.90
N TYR A 52 -4.27 -29.43 -18.62
CA TYR A 52 -2.94 -28.81 -18.66
C TYR A 52 -2.59 -28.19 -17.31
N VAL A 53 -3.51 -27.45 -16.69
CA VAL A 53 -3.31 -26.86 -15.36
C VAL A 53 -3.03 -27.96 -14.32
N ILE A 54 -3.83 -29.02 -14.31
CA ILE A 54 -3.64 -30.17 -13.40
C ILE A 54 -2.27 -30.85 -13.63
N SER A 55 -1.86 -30.98 -14.90
CA SER A 55 -0.54 -31.52 -15.25
C SER A 55 0.60 -30.66 -14.69
N LEU A 56 0.47 -29.32 -14.75
CA LEU A 56 1.45 -28.41 -14.15
C LEU A 56 1.51 -28.58 -12.63
N ILE A 57 0.38 -28.63 -11.93
CA ILE A 57 0.34 -28.81 -10.46
C ILE A 57 1.10 -30.09 -10.06
N ARG A 58 0.91 -31.19 -10.80
CA ARG A 58 1.61 -32.46 -10.53
C ARG A 58 3.12 -32.36 -10.73
N LYS A 59 3.59 -31.51 -11.64
CA LYS A 59 5.02 -31.29 -11.87
C LYS A 59 5.68 -30.43 -10.79
N LEU A 60 4.89 -29.75 -9.97
CA LEU A 60 5.38 -29.00 -8.81
C LEU A 60 5.52 -29.87 -7.55
N LEU A 61 5.10 -31.13 -7.57
CA LEU A 61 5.25 -32.02 -6.41
C LEU A 61 6.73 -32.10 -5.99
N PRO A 62 7.05 -31.95 -4.69
CA PRO A 62 8.42 -32.09 -4.22
C PRO A 62 9.00 -33.44 -4.62
N VAL A 63 10.21 -33.45 -5.17
CA VAL A 63 10.89 -34.69 -5.52
C VAL A 63 11.42 -35.33 -4.24
N ASP A 64 11.00 -36.58 -3.95
CA ASP A 64 11.58 -37.37 -2.86
C ASP A 64 13.08 -37.56 -3.10
N SER A 65 13.91 -36.81 -2.37
CA SER A 65 15.37 -36.97 -2.34
C SER A 65 15.83 -38.24 -1.58
N GLY A 66 14.96 -39.25 -1.48
CA GLY A 66 15.12 -40.40 -0.58
C GLY A 66 14.93 -41.78 -1.20
N SER A 67 15.22 -41.99 -2.49
CA SER A 67 15.02 -43.31 -3.12
C SER A 67 16.22 -43.95 -3.84
N ASP A 68 17.44 -43.40 -3.74
CA ASP A 68 18.62 -44.02 -4.39
C ASP A 68 19.60 -44.78 -3.47
N GLU A 69 19.31 -44.92 -2.17
CA GLU A 69 20.06 -45.82 -1.28
C GLU A 69 19.19 -46.89 -0.65
N ARG A 70 18.61 -47.77 -1.49
CA ARG A 70 18.09 -49.06 -1.02
C ARG A 70 18.54 -50.22 -1.89
N HIS A 71 19.85 -50.42 -1.99
CA HIS A 71 20.40 -51.74 -2.29
C HIS A 71 21.53 -52.06 -1.31
N ASN A 72 21.30 -53.13 -0.55
CA ASN A 72 22.21 -53.83 0.36
C ASN A 72 22.50 -53.18 1.72
N HIS A 73 21.72 -53.55 2.74
CA HIS A 73 22.27 -54.40 3.80
C HIS A 73 21.18 -55.12 4.61
N HIS A 74 21.50 -56.38 4.87
CA HIS A 74 20.72 -57.42 5.51
C HIS A 74 20.57 -57.15 7.01
N MET A 75 19.35 -57.33 7.52
CA MET A 75 18.93 -57.72 8.88
C MET A 75 19.98 -57.66 10.00
N ASN A 76 19.73 -56.82 11.01
CA ASN A 76 19.68 -57.26 12.41
C ASN A 76 18.89 -56.25 13.26
N ALA A 77 17.90 -56.78 13.97
CA ALA A 77 17.15 -56.09 15.01
C ALA A 77 17.96 -56.12 16.32
N ASP A 78 18.01 -54.99 17.05
CA ASP A 78 17.49 -54.88 18.42
C ASP A 78 17.88 -53.55 19.10
N ASN A 79 16.96 -53.09 19.95
CA ASN A 79 17.09 -52.16 21.10
C ASN A 79 16.69 -50.67 20.96
N VAL A 80 15.40 -50.45 21.27
CA VAL A 80 14.75 -49.53 22.24
C VAL A 80 15.55 -48.35 22.87
N VAL A 81 14.92 -47.15 22.87
CA VAL A 81 14.58 -46.25 24.02
C VAL A 81 14.85 -44.75 23.79
N GLN A 82 13.79 -43.96 24.06
CA GLN A 82 13.64 -42.53 24.45
C GLN A 82 14.30 -41.39 23.67
N GLY A 83 13.47 -40.37 23.40
CA GLY A 83 13.92 -39.04 23.00
C GLY A 83 14.48 -38.20 24.16
N VAL A 84 15.01 -37.03 23.79
CA VAL A 84 14.92 -35.71 24.45
C VAL A 84 15.78 -34.71 23.65
N VAL A 85 15.24 -33.50 23.59
CA VAL A 85 15.76 -32.19 23.14
C VAL A 85 17.17 -31.85 23.66
N ALA A 86 18.01 -31.20 22.83
CA ALA A 86 18.92 -30.07 23.14
C ALA A 86 19.81 -29.78 21.91
N VAL A 87 19.82 -28.58 21.32
CA VAL A 87 20.52 -27.33 21.74
C VAL A 87 22.05 -27.49 21.88
N SER A 88 22.75 -26.51 21.27
CA SER A 88 24.09 -25.96 21.59
C SER A 88 25.11 -26.16 20.45
N ARG A 89 25.49 -25.12 19.69
CA ARG A 89 26.43 -24.00 19.99
C ARG A 89 27.91 -24.42 20.02
N ASN A 90 28.68 -23.75 19.15
CA ASN A 90 30.13 -23.51 19.05
C ASN A 90 31.12 -24.38 19.84
N GLY A 91 32.13 -24.86 19.11
CA GLY A 91 33.43 -25.25 19.65
C GLY A 91 34.57 -24.51 18.94
N VAL A 92 35.21 -23.61 19.68
CA VAL A 92 36.55 -23.06 19.43
C VAL A 92 37.58 -24.14 19.77
N VAL A 93 38.63 -24.27 18.96
CA VAL A 93 39.94 -24.77 19.42
C VAL A 93 41.02 -23.84 18.89
N ASP A 94 41.77 -23.32 19.84
CA ASP A 94 42.90 -22.41 19.71
C ASP A 94 44.20 -23.22 19.87
N THR A 95 45.25 -22.91 19.11
CA THR A 95 46.66 -22.94 19.57
C THR A 95 47.65 -22.38 18.53
N SER A 96 47.94 -21.09 18.72
CA SER A 96 49.27 -20.44 18.82
C SER A 96 50.27 -20.38 17.65
N ASN A 97 50.36 -19.16 17.09
CA ASN A 97 51.49 -18.21 17.07
C ASN A 97 52.77 -18.45 16.22
N GLY A 98 53.02 -17.48 15.33
CA GLY A 98 54.35 -17.08 14.85
C GLY A 98 54.34 -16.17 13.61
N ASP A 99 54.06 -14.87 13.78
CA ASP A 99 54.31 -13.78 12.82
C ASP A 99 55.81 -13.34 12.84
N PRO A 100 56.32 -12.41 11.99
CA PRO A 100 56.01 -12.05 10.59
C PRO A 100 57.30 -11.79 9.73
N GLU A 101 57.13 -11.35 8.46
CA GLU A 101 57.94 -10.37 7.69
C GLU A 101 58.41 -10.74 6.25
N SER A 102 58.12 -9.78 5.35
CA SER A 102 58.95 -9.24 4.25
C SER A 102 58.83 -9.75 2.79
N MET A 103 58.35 -8.80 1.95
CA MET A 103 58.89 -8.28 0.67
C MET A 103 59.02 -9.15 -0.60
N ASP A 104 58.21 -8.75 -1.60
CA ASP A 104 58.59 -8.23 -2.94
C ASP A 104 58.92 -9.12 -4.17
N ILE A 105 58.39 -8.65 -5.33
CA ILE A 105 58.89 -8.70 -6.73
C ILE A 105 58.61 -10.02 -7.50
N GLU A 106 58.16 -10.14 -8.76
CA GLU A 106 58.06 -9.32 -10.01
C GLU A 106 57.00 -10.03 -10.92
N ASP A 107 56.04 -9.35 -11.54
CA ASP A 107 56.03 -8.79 -12.92
C ASP A 107 56.22 -9.80 -14.08
N ASN A 108 55.17 -9.99 -14.91
CA ASN A 108 55.26 -9.77 -16.37
C ASN A 108 53.96 -10.07 -17.14
N HIS A 109 53.64 -9.13 -18.02
CA HIS A 109 52.67 -9.17 -19.10
C HIS A 109 52.89 -10.33 -20.10
N ASN A 110 51.80 -10.81 -20.72
CA ASN A 110 51.67 -10.73 -22.19
C ASN A 110 50.27 -11.12 -22.70
N GLU A 111 49.72 -10.17 -23.43
CA GLU A 111 48.61 -10.24 -24.36
C GLU A 111 49.07 -10.90 -25.67
N SER A 112 48.37 -11.92 -26.15
CA SER A 112 48.39 -12.27 -27.58
C SER A 112 47.20 -13.15 -27.97
N THR A 113 46.36 -12.59 -28.84
CA THR A 113 45.38 -13.21 -29.72
C THR A 113 45.95 -14.33 -30.60
N SER A 114 45.23 -15.45 -30.78
CA SER A 114 45.21 -16.25 -32.01
C SER A 114 44.22 -17.43 -31.94
N GLU A 115 43.17 -17.32 -32.76
CA GLU A 115 42.60 -18.34 -33.65
C GLU A 115 42.27 -19.77 -33.16
N VAL A 116 40.95 -20.03 -33.13
CA VAL A 116 40.22 -21.21 -33.63
C VAL A 116 41.07 -22.42 -34.05
N ARG A 117 40.96 -23.51 -33.28
CA ARG A 117 40.94 -24.87 -33.84
C ARG A 117 39.92 -25.73 -33.14
N ASP A 118 38.92 -26.14 -33.91
CA ASP A 118 38.08 -27.29 -33.64
C ASP A 118 38.95 -28.52 -33.33
N THR A 119 38.76 -29.10 -32.16
CA THR A 119 39.14 -30.49 -31.92
C THR A 119 38.05 -31.14 -31.09
N VAL A 120 37.16 -31.83 -31.80
CA VAL A 120 36.26 -32.84 -31.25
C VAL A 120 37.11 -33.90 -30.55
N SER A 121 37.13 -33.86 -29.22
CA SER A 121 37.66 -34.94 -28.40
C SER A 121 36.69 -35.20 -27.26
N SER A 122 35.85 -36.21 -27.50
CA SER A 122 35.14 -37.00 -26.51
C SER A 122 36.00 -37.24 -25.27
N CYS A 123 35.46 -36.89 -24.10
CA CYS A 123 35.47 -37.62 -22.83
C CYS A 123 35.03 -36.64 -21.73
N ARG A 124 33.72 -36.47 -21.55
CA ARG A 124 33.19 -35.85 -20.32
C ARG A 124 33.34 -36.87 -19.19
N GLU A 125 34.15 -36.53 -18.21
CA GLU A 125 34.10 -37.13 -16.88
C GLU A 125 32.69 -36.93 -16.30
N PRO A 126 32.06 -37.94 -15.67
CA PRO A 126 30.75 -37.80 -15.06
C PRO A 126 30.91 -37.09 -13.71
N GLY A 127 30.88 -35.76 -13.73
CA GLY A 127 30.80 -34.92 -12.55
C GLY A 127 29.60 -33.99 -12.62
N MET A 128 28.66 -34.13 -11.67
CA MET A 128 27.74 -33.09 -11.20
C MET A 128 26.93 -32.32 -12.27
N LEU A 129 25.97 -32.98 -12.93
CA LEU A 129 25.05 -32.36 -13.90
C LEU A 129 23.59 -32.77 -13.70
N GLY A 130 23.20 -33.16 -12.47
CA GLY A 130 21.86 -33.70 -12.17
C GLY A 130 20.85 -32.74 -11.56
N GLY A 131 21.27 -31.61 -10.97
CA GLY A 131 20.37 -30.69 -10.26
C GLY A 131 19.77 -29.57 -11.14
N SER A 132 20.58 -28.98 -12.00
CA SER A 132 20.24 -27.73 -12.72
C SER A 132 19.07 -27.87 -13.70
N SER A 133 18.91 -29.01 -14.39
CA SER A 133 17.84 -29.16 -15.39
C SER A 133 16.47 -29.47 -14.78
N VAL A 134 16.43 -30.01 -13.56
CA VAL A 134 15.17 -30.34 -12.87
C VAL A 134 14.58 -29.10 -12.22
N GLU A 135 15.42 -28.26 -11.61
CA GLU A 135 15.01 -26.98 -11.04
C GLU A 135 14.57 -26.00 -12.13
N GLU A 136 15.29 -25.90 -13.25
CA GLU A 136 14.90 -25.08 -14.41
C GLU A 136 13.54 -25.53 -14.97
N ALA A 137 13.33 -26.84 -15.12
CA ALA A 137 12.02 -27.36 -15.52
C ALA A 137 10.94 -27.06 -14.47
N TRP A 138 11.21 -27.22 -13.17
CA TRP A 138 10.23 -26.89 -12.12
C TRP A 138 9.84 -25.41 -12.18
N GLU A 139 10.83 -24.52 -12.34
CA GLU A 139 10.65 -23.08 -12.45
C GLU A 139 9.76 -22.70 -13.63
N ASP A 140 9.98 -23.26 -14.82
CA ASP A 140 9.15 -23.01 -16.00
C ASP A 140 7.67 -23.36 -15.74
N HIS A 141 7.41 -24.52 -15.13
CA HIS A 141 6.04 -24.93 -14.80
C HIS A 141 5.42 -24.04 -13.72
N GLY A 142 6.23 -23.65 -12.73
CA GLY A 142 5.81 -22.78 -11.63
C GLY A 142 5.47 -21.37 -12.10
N CYS A 143 6.27 -20.77 -12.99
CA CYS A 143 5.99 -19.47 -13.58
C CYS A 143 4.67 -19.46 -14.35
N VAL A 144 4.40 -20.51 -15.14
CA VAL A 144 3.11 -20.63 -15.86
C VAL A 144 1.94 -20.70 -14.88
N LEU A 145 2.07 -21.43 -13.77
CA LEU A 145 1.03 -21.47 -12.73
C LEU A 145 0.87 -20.12 -12.02
N TRP A 146 1.96 -19.39 -11.79
CA TRP A 146 1.90 -18.04 -11.21
C TRP A 146 1.07 -17.10 -12.10
N ASP A 147 1.35 -17.06 -13.40
CA ASP A 147 0.59 -16.25 -14.37
C ASP A 147 -0.89 -16.65 -14.40
N LEU A 148 -1.17 -17.96 -14.45
CA LEU A 148 -2.54 -18.46 -14.49
C LEU A 148 -3.31 -18.15 -13.21
N ALA A 149 -2.68 -18.14 -12.04
CA ALA A 149 -3.32 -17.85 -10.75
C ALA A 149 -3.89 -16.42 -10.66
N ALA A 150 -3.45 -15.49 -11.51
CA ALA A 150 -4.05 -14.15 -11.60
C ALA A 150 -5.51 -14.20 -12.10
N SER A 151 -5.89 -15.24 -12.84
CA SER A 151 -7.26 -15.46 -13.28
C SER A 151 -8.05 -16.22 -12.22
N ARG A 152 -9.14 -15.61 -11.74
CA ARG A 152 -10.05 -16.21 -10.74
C ARG A 152 -10.45 -17.64 -11.07
N THR A 153 -10.77 -17.88 -12.34
CA THR A 153 -11.26 -19.18 -12.80
C THR A 153 -10.20 -20.28 -12.74
N HIS A 154 -8.96 -19.97 -13.15
CA HIS A 154 -7.86 -20.91 -13.02
C HIS A 154 -7.44 -21.07 -11.55
N ALA A 155 -7.47 -20.00 -10.76
CA ALA A 155 -7.21 -20.04 -9.32
C ALA A 155 -8.17 -20.98 -8.58
N GLU A 156 -9.48 -20.90 -8.87
CA GLU A 156 -10.50 -21.80 -8.34
C GLU A 156 -10.20 -23.27 -8.72
N LEU A 157 -9.88 -23.53 -9.99
CA LEU A 157 -9.48 -24.86 -10.46
C LEU A 157 -8.22 -25.38 -9.75
N MET A 158 -7.21 -24.54 -9.54
CA MET A 158 -5.96 -24.94 -8.86
C MET A 158 -6.21 -25.31 -7.40
N VAL A 159 -7.00 -24.52 -6.68
CA VAL A 159 -7.37 -24.80 -5.28
C VAL A 159 -8.17 -26.10 -5.17
N GLN A 160 -9.12 -26.34 -6.09
CA GLN A 160 -9.85 -27.62 -6.18
C GLN A 160 -8.92 -28.82 -6.44
N ASN A 161 -7.74 -28.58 -7.03
CA ASN A 161 -6.74 -29.59 -7.37
C ASN A 161 -5.51 -29.56 -6.44
N LEU A 162 -5.72 -29.17 -5.18
CA LEU A 162 -4.74 -29.28 -4.07
C LEU A 162 -3.43 -28.50 -4.27
N ILE A 163 -3.47 -27.39 -5.02
CA ILE A 163 -2.26 -26.56 -5.20
C ILE A 163 -1.72 -26.06 -3.86
N LEU A 164 -2.59 -25.71 -2.90
CA LEU A 164 -2.17 -25.14 -1.62
C LEU A 164 -1.32 -26.13 -0.82
N GLU A 165 -1.67 -27.41 -0.84
CA GLU A 165 -0.92 -28.49 -0.21
C GLU A 165 0.43 -28.71 -0.91
N VAL A 166 0.47 -28.63 -2.24
CA VAL A 166 1.71 -28.75 -3.02
C VAL A 166 2.65 -27.60 -2.71
N LEU A 167 2.16 -26.35 -2.69
CA LEU A 167 2.97 -25.17 -2.39
C LEU A 167 3.43 -25.18 -0.93
N HIS A 168 2.55 -25.55 0.00
CA HIS A 168 2.90 -25.75 1.41
C HIS A 168 4.07 -26.73 1.58
N ALA A 169 4.01 -27.88 0.90
CA ALA A 169 5.08 -28.87 0.96
C ALA A 169 6.39 -28.33 0.38
N ASN A 170 6.35 -27.59 -0.74
CA ASN A 170 7.54 -26.97 -1.33
C ASN A 170 8.18 -25.92 -0.40
N LEU A 171 7.37 -25.07 0.25
CA LEU A 171 7.87 -24.08 1.22
C LEU A 171 8.57 -24.72 2.44
N MET A 172 8.15 -25.94 2.84
CA MET A 172 8.78 -26.69 3.91
C MET A 172 10.14 -27.29 3.53
N VAL A 173 10.29 -27.76 2.30
CA VAL A 173 11.44 -28.60 1.90
C VAL A 173 12.46 -27.87 1.03
N SER A 174 12.05 -26.86 0.27
CA SER A 174 12.93 -26.18 -0.68
C SER A 174 13.89 -25.23 0.01
N THR A 175 15.17 -25.28 -0.35
CA THR A 175 16.18 -24.28 0.02
C THR A 175 16.40 -23.22 -1.07
N SER A 176 15.75 -23.36 -2.22
CA SER A 176 15.89 -22.43 -3.35
C SER A 176 15.01 -21.20 -3.15
N ALA A 177 15.63 -20.02 -3.17
CA ALA A 177 14.93 -18.73 -3.07
C ALA A 177 13.92 -18.56 -4.21
N ARG A 178 14.30 -18.91 -5.44
CA ARG A 178 13.42 -18.81 -6.62
C ARG A 178 12.19 -19.71 -6.52
N ILE A 179 12.36 -20.95 -6.04
CA ILE A 179 11.22 -21.86 -5.82
C ILE A 179 10.27 -21.28 -4.76
N ARG A 180 10.81 -20.74 -3.65
CA ARG A 180 10.02 -20.12 -2.59
C ARG A 180 9.27 -18.89 -3.10
N GLU A 181 9.96 -18.02 -3.84
CA GLU A 181 9.37 -16.84 -4.49
C GLU A 181 8.19 -17.25 -5.37
N ILE A 182 8.36 -18.23 -6.27
CA ILE A 182 7.29 -18.72 -7.14
C ILE A 182 6.11 -19.28 -6.33
N CYS A 183 6.39 -20.09 -5.29
CA CYS A 183 5.34 -20.59 -4.42
C CYS A 183 4.55 -19.47 -3.74
N LEU A 184 5.25 -18.46 -3.21
CA LEU A 184 4.66 -17.30 -2.57
C LEU A 184 3.87 -16.47 -3.58
N GLY A 185 4.42 -16.24 -4.78
CA GLY A 185 3.76 -15.53 -5.87
C GLY A 185 2.43 -16.15 -6.29
N ILE A 186 2.40 -17.48 -6.44
CA ILE A 186 1.16 -18.22 -6.71
C ILE A 186 0.18 -18.00 -5.55
N ILE A 187 0.59 -18.22 -4.29
CA ILE A 187 -0.27 -18.03 -3.11
C ILE A 187 -0.80 -16.59 -3.03
N GLY A 188 0.02 -15.59 -3.30
CA GLY A 188 -0.38 -14.19 -3.30
C GLY A 188 -1.43 -13.90 -4.36
N ASN A 189 -1.31 -14.47 -5.55
CA ASN A 189 -2.36 -14.36 -6.57
C ASN A 189 -3.66 -15.06 -6.16
N LEU A 190 -3.56 -16.23 -5.51
CA LEU A 190 -4.74 -16.92 -4.96
C LEU A 190 -5.41 -16.10 -3.85
N ALA A 191 -4.63 -15.45 -2.98
CA ALA A 191 -5.12 -14.64 -1.86
C ALA A 191 -5.93 -13.41 -2.33
N CYS A 192 -5.61 -12.85 -3.51
CA CYS A 192 -6.34 -11.72 -4.08
C CYS A 192 -7.79 -12.05 -4.47
N HIS A 193 -8.15 -13.33 -4.57
CA HIS A 193 -9.54 -13.75 -4.83
C HIS A 193 -10.25 -13.96 -3.49
N GLU A 194 -11.20 -13.08 -3.16
CA GLU A 194 -11.90 -13.04 -1.85
C GLU A 194 -12.45 -14.40 -1.37
N GLY A 195 -12.93 -15.24 -2.30
CA GLY A 195 -13.43 -16.58 -1.99
C GLY A 195 -12.34 -17.62 -1.68
N LEU A 196 -11.12 -17.42 -2.18
CA LEU A 196 -10.00 -18.35 -2.05
C LEU A 196 -9.12 -18.07 -0.83
N LEU A 197 -9.12 -16.85 -0.31
CA LEU A 197 -8.39 -16.50 0.92
C LEU A 197 -8.79 -17.41 2.10
N LYS A 198 -10.07 -17.75 2.23
CA LYS A 198 -10.57 -18.69 3.26
C LYS A 198 -10.00 -20.10 3.12
N HIS A 199 -9.69 -20.53 1.90
CA HIS A 199 -9.04 -21.82 1.68
C HIS A 199 -7.59 -21.79 2.19
N ILE A 200 -6.86 -20.69 1.98
CA ILE A 200 -5.51 -20.48 2.54
C ILE A 200 -5.56 -20.52 4.07
N GLU A 201 -6.52 -19.83 4.68
CA GLU A 201 -6.74 -19.82 6.14
C GLU A 201 -7.08 -21.23 6.69
N SER A 202 -7.80 -22.03 5.90
CA SER A 202 -8.21 -23.39 6.29
C SER A 202 -7.15 -24.45 6.04
N THR A 203 -6.13 -24.18 5.21
CA THR A 203 -5.03 -25.12 4.95
C THR A 203 -4.11 -25.19 6.18
N ALA A 204 -4.13 -26.34 6.86
CA ALA A 204 -3.45 -26.54 8.13
C ALA A 204 -1.94 -26.23 8.04
N GLY A 205 -1.49 -25.29 8.87
CA GLY A 205 -0.08 -24.89 8.98
C GLY A 205 0.40 -23.89 7.93
N LEU A 206 -0.39 -23.61 6.87
CA LEU A 206 0.05 -22.75 5.77
C LEU A 206 0.31 -21.31 6.22
N VAL A 207 -0.61 -20.70 6.96
CA VAL A 207 -0.43 -19.32 7.47
C VAL A 207 0.79 -19.22 8.39
N ASN A 208 1.02 -20.21 9.26
CA ASN A 208 2.20 -20.25 10.11
C ASN A 208 3.50 -20.30 9.29
N ILE A 209 3.53 -21.08 8.20
CA ILE A 209 4.69 -21.12 7.30
C ILE A 209 4.89 -19.79 6.58
N LEU A 210 3.82 -19.16 6.10
CA LEU A 210 3.86 -17.88 5.41
C LEU A 210 4.44 -16.79 6.30
N VAL A 211 3.99 -16.71 7.55
CA VAL A 211 4.55 -15.80 8.56
C VAL A 211 6.02 -16.12 8.83
N GLY A 212 6.39 -17.40 8.89
CA GLY A 212 7.78 -17.83 9.02
C GLY A 212 8.69 -17.39 7.86
N GLN A 213 8.14 -17.14 6.67
CA GLN A 213 8.92 -16.64 5.53
C GLN A 213 9.38 -15.19 5.70
N LEU A 214 8.84 -14.42 6.66
CA LEU A 214 9.35 -13.07 6.99
C LEU A 214 10.83 -13.09 7.41
N PHE A 215 11.37 -14.24 7.84
CA PHE A 215 12.76 -14.39 8.25
C PHE A 215 13.71 -14.81 7.11
N LEU A 216 13.23 -14.85 5.87
CA LEU A 216 14.10 -14.96 4.70
C LEU A 216 14.84 -13.63 4.46
N ASP A 217 16.02 -13.70 3.86
CA ASP A 217 16.81 -12.53 3.48
C ASP A 217 16.65 -12.16 1.99
N ASP A 218 15.92 -12.98 1.23
CA ASP A 218 15.67 -12.77 -0.19
C ASP A 218 14.57 -11.70 -0.40
N PRO A 219 14.87 -10.57 -1.09
CA PRO A 219 13.92 -9.47 -1.24
C PRO A 219 12.64 -9.84 -2.00
N GLN A 220 12.73 -10.71 -3.02
CA GLN A 220 11.57 -11.10 -3.83
C GLN A 220 10.60 -11.95 -3.00
N CYS A 221 11.12 -12.93 -2.25
CA CYS A 221 10.33 -13.68 -1.29
C CYS A 221 9.68 -12.76 -0.25
N LEU A 222 10.43 -11.79 0.30
CA LEU A 222 9.89 -10.85 1.28
C LEU A 222 8.78 -9.99 0.69
N SER A 223 8.90 -9.50 -0.54
CA SER A 223 7.84 -8.74 -1.21
C SER A 223 6.54 -9.56 -1.29
N GLU A 224 6.62 -10.79 -1.78
CA GLU A 224 5.45 -11.66 -1.92
C GLU A 224 4.82 -12.01 -0.57
N VAL A 225 5.63 -12.28 0.46
CA VAL A 225 5.12 -12.52 1.82
C VAL A 225 4.41 -11.28 2.35
N CYS A 226 4.99 -10.09 2.18
CA CYS A 226 4.38 -8.85 2.62
C CYS A 226 3.04 -8.60 1.91
N ARG A 227 2.98 -8.87 0.61
CA ARG A 227 1.75 -8.78 -0.20
C ARG A 227 0.66 -9.75 0.28
N ILE A 228 1.02 -11.00 0.56
CA ILE A 228 0.09 -12.02 1.10
C ILE A 228 -0.44 -11.59 2.47
N LEU A 229 0.44 -11.18 3.38
CA LEU A 229 0.05 -10.78 4.74
C LEU A 229 -0.83 -9.53 4.72
N THR A 230 -0.51 -8.54 3.89
CA THR A 230 -1.36 -7.37 3.67
C THR A 230 -2.76 -7.79 3.23
N THR A 231 -2.86 -8.70 2.26
CA THR A 231 -4.15 -9.21 1.78
C THR A 231 -4.92 -9.97 2.85
N GLY A 232 -4.23 -10.79 3.65
CA GLY A 232 -4.82 -11.53 4.76
C GLY A 232 -5.39 -10.63 5.87
N ILE A 233 -4.60 -9.64 6.29
CA ILE A 233 -4.96 -8.69 7.35
C ILE A 233 -6.14 -7.80 6.92
N SER A 234 -6.13 -7.30 5.68
CA SER A 234 -7.20 -6.46 5.14
C SER A 234 -8.46 -7.25 4.78
N GLY A 235 -8.39 -8.59 4.75
CA GLY A 235 -9.50 -9.46 4.42
C GLY A 235 -10.49 -9.69 5.56
N SER A 236 -11.58 -10.42 5.27
CA SER A 236 -12.60 -10.75 6.28
C SER A 236 -12.06 -11.54 7.48
N GLY A 237 -10.95 -12.28 7.30
CA GLY A 237 -10.25 -13.03 8.33
C GLY A 237 -9.11 -12.27 9.01
N GLY A 238 -9.04 -10.93 8.91
CA GLY A 238 -7.91 -10.14 9.41
C GLY A 238 -7.49 -10.43 10.85
N THR A 239 -8.45 -10.68 11.74
CA THR A 239 -8.18 -11.09 13.13
C THR A 239 -7.42 -12.41 13.25
N PHE A 240 -7.76 -13.40 12.43
CA PHE A 240 -7.05 -14.68 12.38
C PHE A 240 -5.59 -14.49 11.96
N TRP A 241 -5.33 -13.68 10.93
CA TRP A 241 -3.95 -13.37 10.51
C TRP A 241 -3.19 -12.61 11.59
N ALA A 242 -3.86 -11.66 12.27
CA ALA A 242 -3.25 -10.86 13.33
C ALA A 242 -2.78 -11.72 14.52
N GLU A 243 -3.48 -12.79 14.87
CA GLU A 243 -3.05 -13.73 15.92
C GLU A 243 -1.68 -14.37 15.63
N TYR A 244 -1.37 -14.67 14.36
CA TYR A 244 -0.05 -15.19 13.99
C TYR A 244 1.04 -14.12 13.98
N LEU A 245 0.68 -12.83 13.83
CA LEU A 245 1.64 -11.72 13.81
C LEU A 245 1.94 -11.16 15.20
N GLN A 246 1.14 -11.50 16.20
CA GLN A 246 1.27 -11.00 17.58
C GLN A 246 2.67 -11.17 18.20
N PRO A 247 3.44 -12.24 17.94
CA PRO A 247 4.75 -12.40 18.55
C PRO A 247 5.73 -11.24 18.28
N ASP A 248 6.40 -10.84 19.35
CA ASP A 248 7.28 -9.68 19.45
C ASP A 248 8.45 -9.69 18.44
N ASP A 249 8.94 -10.87 18.10
CA ASP A 249 9.99 -11.10 17.10
C ASP A 249 9.49 -10.91 15.66
N ILE A 250 8.24 -11.31 15.40
CA ILE A 250 7.59 -11.11 14.10
C ILE A 250 7.32 -9.62 13.87
N LEU A 251 6.76 -8.91 14.85
CA LEU A 251 6.53 -7.46 14.74
C LEU A 251 7.83 -6.68 14.54
N ARG A 252 8.90 -7.04 15.26
CA ARG A 252 10.23 -6.45 15.02
C ARG A 252 10.74 -6.76 13.62
N ARG A 253 10.50 -7.97 13.09
CA ARG A 253 10.91 -8.32 11.72
C ARG A 253 10.12 -7.50 10.69
N ILE A 254 8.82 -7.29 10.86
CA ILE A 254 8.01 -6.43 9.97
C ILE A 254 8.54 -5.00 9.97
N LEU A 255 8.75 -4.41 11.16
CA LEU A 255 9.31 -3.06 11.28
C LEU A 255 10.70 -2.97 10.64
N TRP A 256 11.55 -3.97 10.86
CA TRP A 256 12.89 -4.04 10.26
C TRP A 256 12.84 -4.15 8.73
N ILE A 257 11.91 -4.96 8.18
CA ILE A 257 11.70 -5.04 6.73
C ILE A 257 11.32 -3.66 6.22
N ALA A 258 10.27 -3.04 6.77
CA ALA A 258 9.80 -1.70 6.38
C ALA A 258 10.91 -0.63 6.49
N GLU A 259 11.76 -0.69 7.51
CA GLU A 259 12.91 0.23 7.65
C GLU A 259 13.95 0.04 6.54
N ASN A 260 14.22 -1.22 6.17
CA ASN A 260 15.24 -1.56 5.19
C ASN A 260 14.73 -1.52 3.75
N THR A 261 13.42 -1.44 3.51
CA THR A 261 12.87 -1.31 2.15
C THR A 261 13.29 -0.02 1.47
N LEU A 262 13.67 1.00 2.26
CA LEU A 262 14.21 2.27 1.78
C LEU A 262 15.72 2.28 1.57
N ASN A 263 16.42 1.16 1.82
CA ASN A 263 17.86 1.07 1.59
C ASN A 263 18.15 1.23 0.08
N PRO A 264 18.87 2.29 -0.35
CA PRO A 264 19.18 2.49 -1.76
C PRO A 264 19.92 1.30 -2.38
N HIS A 265 20.72 0.56 -1.61
CA HIS A 265 21.40 -0.65 -2.09
C HIS A 265 20.47 -1.85 -2.32
N LEU A 266 19.28 -1.84 -1.72
CA LEU A 266 18.21 -2.80 -2.02
C LEU A 266 17.27 -2.25 -3.11
N ILE A 267 17.23 -0.95 -3.38
CA ILE A 267 16.39 -0.37 -4.45
C ILE A 267 17.13 -0.24 -5.80
N GLU A 268 18.43 0.05 -5.80
CA GLU A 268 19.22 0.42 -7.00
C GLU A 268 19.98 -0.73 -7.67
N LYS A 269 20.02 -1.92 -7.06
CA LYS A 269 20.94 -2.99 -7.48
C LYS A 269 20.45 -3.84 -8.67
N ASP A 270 19.65 -3.28 -9.57
CA ASP A 270 19.37 -3.85 -10.90
C ASP A 270 19.54 -2.81 -12.04
N SER A 271 20.26 -1.71 -11.77
CA SER A 271 20.75 -0.85 -12.85
C SER A 271 22.06 -1.43 -13.42
N VAL A 272 21.94 -2.47 -14.24
CA VAL A 272 22.68 -2.75 -15.49
C VAL A 272 22.47 -4.22 -15.90
N SER A 273 22.06 -4.38 -17.17
CA SER A 273 22.03 -5.61 -17.99
C SER A 273 20.88 -6.60 -17.83
N ASP A 274 19.63 -6.15 -17.97
CA ASP A 274 18.72 -6.65 -19.02
C ASP A 274 17.34 -6.00 -18.88
N GLY A 275 16.79 -5.50 -19.99
CA GLY A 275 15.67 -4.55 -20.02
C GLY A 275 14.29 -5.05 -19.56
N ASN A 276 14.20 -6.06 -18.69
CA ASN A 276 12.93 -6.66 -18.26
C ASN A 276 12.76 -6.88 -16.75
N PHE A 277 13.68 -6.47 -15.86
CA PHE A 277 13.55 -6.81 -14.44
C PHE A 277 14.00 -5.70 -13.47
N SER A 278 13.33 -4.54 -13.52
CA SER A 278 13.55 -3.46 -12.54
C SER A 278 12.27 -3.06 -11.80
N ILE A 279 11.15 -3.76 -12.00
CA ILE A 279 9.83 -3.33 -11.48
C ILE A 279 9.61 -3.84 -10.05
N THR A 280 9.93 -5.10 -9.75
CA THR A 280 9.59 -5.77 -8.48
C THR A 280 10.16 -5.09 -7.23
N LEU A 281 11.40 -4.57 -7.27
CA LEU A 281 11.99 -3.92 -6.09
C LEU A 281 11.37 -2.56 -5.76
N TYR A 282 10.74 -1.87 -6.71
CA TYR A 282 9.99 -0.64 -6.41
C TYR A 282 8.66 -0.92 -5.72
N TYR A 283 8.10 -2.14 -5.83
CA TYR A 283 6.88 -2.54 -5.14
C TYR A 283 7.13 -3.06 -3.73
N MET A 284 8.35 -3.49 -3.39
CA MET A 284 8.67 -4.00 -2.04
C MET A 284 8.42 -2.97 -0.91
N PRO A 285 8.76 -1.67 -1.05
CA PRO A 285 8.36 -0.65 -0.08
C PRO A 285 6.83 -0.54 0.05
N ILE A 286 6.09 -0.69 -1.05
CA ILE A 286 4.63 -0.65 -1.06
C ILE A 286 4.08 -1.83 -0.26
N ASP A 287 4.55 -3.04 -0.51
CA ASP A 287 4.03 -4.24 0.17
C ASP A 287 4.35 -4.24 1.67
N SER A 288 5.56 -3.86 2.05
CA SER A 288 6.00 -3.85 3.45
C SER A 288 5.31 -2.78 4.31
N VAL A 289 5.18 -1.55 3.78
CA VAL A 289 4.38 -0.50 4.43
C VAL A 289 2.89 -0.82 4.32
N GLY A 290 2.48 -1.54 3.28
CA GLY A 290 1.13 -2.07 3.10
C GLY A 290 0.68 -2.96 4.24
N ILE A 291 1.57 -3.80 4.81
CA ILE A 291 1.24 -4.57 6.02
C ILE A 291 0.89 -3.62 7.16
N LEU A 292 1.74 -2.61 7.41
CA LEU A 292 1.54 -1.65 8.50
C LEU A 292 0.23 -0.89 8.30
N LEU A 293 -0.05 -0.42 7.09
CA LEU A 293 -1.29 0.26 6.77
C LEU A 293 -2.50 -0.67 6.98
N GLY A 294 -2.44 -1.92 6.49
CA GLY A 294 -3.51 -2.90 6.67
C GLY A 294 -3.78 -3.23 8.15
N ILE A 295 -2.76 -3.19 9.01
CA ILE A 295 -2.93 -3.32 10.46
C ILE A 295 -3.62 -2.08 11.04
N ILE A 296 -3.25 -0.88 10.58
CA ILE A 296 -3.74 0.41 11.10
C ILE A 296 -5.20 0.68 10.67
N GLU A 297 -5.51 0.45 9.40
CA GLU A 297 -6.85 0.63 8.81
C GLU A 297 -7.72 -0.64 8.91
N GLY A 298 -7.19 -1.68 9.57
CA GLY A 298 -7.83 -2.98 9.70
C GLY A 298 -9.07 -2.97 10.59
N GLN A 299 -9.61 -4.17 10.82
CA GLN A 299 -10.73 -4.35 11.74
C GLN A 299 -10.34 -3.88 13.17
N PRO A 300 -11.27 -3.35 13.97
CA PRO A 300 -10.96 -2.83 15.32
C PRO A 300 -10.22 -3.83 16.22
N GLU A 301 -10.49 -5.13 16.07
CA GLU A 301 -9.82 -6.20 16.79
C GLU A 301 -8.35 -6.38 16.38
N VAL A 302 -8.02 -6.15 15.10
CA VAL A 302 -6.63 -6.16 14.59
C VAL A 302 -5.85 -4.98 15.16
N GLU A 303 -6.45 -3.78 15.13
CA GLU A 303 -5.87 -2.57 15.71
C GLU A 303 -5.52 -2.79 17.19
N GLN A 304 -6.50 -3.27 17.98
CA GLN A 304 -6.33 -3.52 19.41
C GLN A 304 -5.25 -4.56 19.72
N LEU A 305 -5.06 -5.54 18.83
CA LEU A 305 -4.10 -6.62 19.03
C LEU A 305 -2.67 -6.19 18.67
N LEU A 306 -2.49 -5.44 17.58
CA LEU A 306 -1.17 -5.22 16.96
C LEU A 306 -0.65 -3.80 17.05
N ILE A 307 -1.49 -2.76 17.08
CA ILE A 307 -0.98 -1.37 17.14
C ILE A 307 -0.27 -1.07 18.46
N PRO A 308 -0.81 -1.40 19.65
CA PRO A 308 -0.12 -1.12 20.91
C PRO A 308 1.32 -1.68 21.01
N PRO A 309 1.59 -2.97 20.67
CA PRO A 309 2.97 -3.46 20.66
C PRO A 309 3.82 -2.81 19.55
N LEU A 310 3.29 -2.55 18.35
CA LEU A 310 4.02 -1.86 17.29
C LEU A 310 4.45 -0.43 17.69
N MET A 311 3.56 0.32 18.35
CA MET A 311 3.87 1.64 18.89
C MET A 311 5.00 1.56 19.92
N THR A 312 4.96 0.57 20.82
CA THR A 312 6.03 0.32 21.80
C THR A 312 7.37 -0.02 21.14
N LEU A 313 7.33 -0.66 19.97
CA LEU A 313 8.51 -1.03 19.19
C LEU A 313 9.04 0.12 18.29
N GLY A 314 8.39 1.28 18.27
CA GLY A 314 8.87 2.47 17.54
C GLY A 314 8.21 2.70 16.17
N LEU A 315 6.98 2.21 15.94
CA LEU A 315 6.24 2.45 14.70
C LEU A 315 6.18 3.93 14.31
N THR A 316 5.92 4.84 15.26
CA THR A 316 5.86 6.28 14.97
C THR A 316 7.17 6.83 14.42
N SER A 317 8.30 6.51 15.07
CA SER A 317 9.62 6.95 14.58
C SER A 317 9.94 6.36 13.22
N LEU A 318 9.56 5.09 12.98
CA LEU A 318 9.75 4.45 11.69
C LEU A 318 9.01 5.22 10.60
N LEU A 319 7.69 5.42 10.72
CA LEU A 319 6.88 6.08 9.70
C LEU A 319 7.38 7.51 9.40
N ILE A 320 7.81 8.26 10.42
CA ILE A 320 8.39 9.60 10.24
C ILE A 320 9.70 9.52 9.46
N ASN A 321 10.58 8.57 9.80
CA ASN A 321 11.84 8.37 9.07
C ASN A 321 11.59 7.97 7.61
N LEU A 322 10.61 7.09 7.35
CA LEU A 322 10.23 6.69 6.01
C LEU A 322 9.73 7.91 5.20
N LEU A 323 8.82 8.70 5.78
CA LEU A 323 8.32 9.93 5.16
C LEU A 323 9.45 10.93 4.87
N SER A 324 10.35 11.13 5.83
CA SER A 324 11.52 12.01 5.68
C SER A 324 12.39 11.59 4.49
N PHE A 325 12.63 10.29 4.35
CA PHE A 325 13.38 9.75 3.22
C PHE A 325 12.67 9.97 1.89
N GLU A 326 11.39 9.63 1.78
CA GLU A 326 10.61 9.83 0.55
C GLU A 326 10.52 11.31 0.18
N MET A 327 10.30 12.20 1.14
CA MET A 327 10.31 13.65 0.91
C MET A 327 11.66 14.13 0.38
N SER A 328 12.78 13.57 0.87
CA SER A 328 14.11 13.88 0.37
C SER A 328 14.33 13.44 -1.08
N LYS A 329 13.66 12.38 -1.52
CA LYS A 329 13.72 11.83 -2.88
C LYS A 329 12.78 12.56 -3.83
N LEU A 330 11.57 12.88 -3.37
CA LEU A 330 10.60 13.71 -4.09
C LEU A 330 11.19 15.08 -4.45
N THR A 331 11.96 15.69 -3.54
CA THR A 331 12.56 17.01 -3.77
C THR A 331 13.77 16.99 -4.71
N LYS A 332 14.49 15.85 -4.83
CA LYS A 332 15.74 15.74 -5.61
C LYS A 332 15.57 15.07 -6.97
N GLU A 333 14.78 13.99 -7.02
CA GLU A 333 14.77 13.05 -8.15
C GLU A 333 13.42 13.03 -8.89
N ARG A 334 12.29 13.25 -8.19
CA ARG A 334 10.92 13.24 -8.75
C ARG A 334 10.62 12.01 -9.62
N ILE A 335 10.76 10.83 -9.02
CA ILE A 335 10.53 9.53 -9.66
C ILE A 335 9.06 9.11 -9.42
N PRO A 336 8.20 9.05 -10.47
CA PRO A 336 6.77 8.77 -10.31
C PRO A 336 6.45 7.42 -9.65
N GLU A 337 7.28 6.41 -9.86
CA GLU A 337 7.13 5.06 -9.28
C GLU A 337 7.18 5.08 -7.75
N ARG A 338 7.69 6.16 -7.14
CA ARG A 338 7.76 6.33 -5.68
C ARG A 338 6.56 7.05 -5.08
N TYR A 339 5.72 7.71 -5.88
CA TYR A 339 4.57 8.45 -5.38
C TYR A 339 3.57 7.57 -4.62
N PRO A 340 3.30 6.32 -5.03
CA PRO A 340 2.49 5.39 -4.24
C PRO A 340 3.10 5.06 -2.86
N VAL A 341 4.43 5.02 -2.75
CA VAL A 341 5.14 4.77 -1.47
C VAL A 341 4.96 5.97 -0.53
N LEU A 342 5.08 7.19 -1.05
CA LEU A 342 4.79 8.40 -0.28
C LEU A 342 3.36 8.39 0.26
N GLU A 343 2.40 8.05 -0.60
CA GLU A 343 0.97 7.99 -0.25
C GLU A 343 0.70 6.98 0.86
N ILE A 344 1.20 5.75 0.72
CA ILE A 344 0.90 4.69 1.69
C ILE A 344 1.48 5.01 3.08
N ILE A 345 2.67 5.63 3.13
CA ILE A 345 3.26 6.11 4.39
C ILE A 345 2.40 7.22 5.00
N LEU A 346 1.99 8.19 4.19
CA LEU A 346 1.16 9.31 4.65
C LEU A 346 -0.20 8.84 5.19
N ARG A 347 -0.86 7.89 4.52
CA ARG A 347 -2.10 7.29 5.01
C ARG A 347 -1.93 6.55 6.32
N ALA A 348 -0.85 5.80 6.48
CA ALA A 348 -0.57 5.12 7.75
C ALA A 348 -0.44 6.12 8.91
N ILE A 349 0.22 7.25 8.65
CA ILE A 349 0.36 8.34 9.63
C ILE A 349 -0.97 9.05 9.87
N GLU A 350 -1.74 9.33 8.81
CA GLU A 350 -3.06 9.96 8.87
C GLU A 350 -4.02 9.13 9.73
N ALA A 351 -4.14 7.83 9.45
CA ALA A 351 -5.02 6.91 10.16
C ALA A 351 -4.66 6.82 11.66
N LEU A 352 -3.38 6.73 12.00
CA LEU A 352 -2.95 6.78 13.39
C LEU A 352 -3.18 8.16 14.04
N SER A 353 -3.11 9.25 13.27
CA SER A 353 -3.39 10.61 13.76
C SER A 353 -4.88 10.83 14.09
N ALA A 354 -5.75 10.07 13.43
CA ALA A 354 -7.20 10.08 13.66
C ALA A 354 -7.62 9.15 14.82
N SER A 355 -6.80 8.17 15.19
CA SER A 355 -7.09 7.24 16.29
C SER A 355 -6.93 7.90 17.67
N ASP A 356 -7.99 7.84 18.48
CA ASP A 356 -8.03 8.47 19.82
C ASP A 356 -6.94 7.96 20.78
N SER A 357 -6.46 6.73 20.60
CA SER A 357 -5.43 6.13 21.46
C SER A 357 -4.01 6.59 21.14
N HIS A 358 -3.75 7.01 19.89
CA HIS A 358 -2.39 7.24 19.38
C HIS A 358 -2.18 8.64 18.80
N SER A 359 -3.25 9.40 18.55
CA SER A 359 -3.21 10.74 17.96
C SER A 359 -2.24 11.68 18.66
N LYS A 360 -2.24 11.71 20.00
CA LYS A 360 -1.37 12.60 20.80
C LYS A 360 0.11 12.37 20.57
N GLU A 361 0.52 11.11 20.39
CA GLU A 361 1.92 10.76 20.17
C GLU A 361 2.40 11.26 18.81
N ILE A 362 1.64 10.95 17.76
CA ILE A 362 1.97 11.31 16.38
C ILE A 362 1.82 12.82 16.13
N CYS A 363 0.69 13.40 16.53
CA CYS A 363 0.41 14.82 16.35
C CYS A 363 1.32 15.73 17.18
N SER A 364 2.08 15.19 18.14
CA SER A 364 3.07 15.97 18.90
C SER A 364 4.43 16.10 18.22
N SER A 365 4.66 15.37 17.11
CA SER A 365 5.94 15.39 16.40
C SER A 365 6.13 16.68 15.59
N LYS A 366 7.14 17.46 15.97
CA LYS A 366 7.56 18.65 15.22
C LYS A 366 8.18 18.31 13.86
N GLU A 367 8.92 17.20 13.81
CA GLU A 367 9.54 16.74 12.57
C GLU A 367 8.46 16.37 11.54
N LEU A 368 7.46 15.60 11.96
CA LEU A 368 6.33 15.27 11.12
C LEU A 368 5.61 16.53 10.62
N PHE A 369 5.33 17.47 11.53
CA PHE A 369 4.65 18.71 11.16
C PHE A 369 5.41 19.47 10.06
N GLN A 370 6.74 19.58 10.20
CA GLN A 370 7.58 20.24 9.21
C GLN A 370 7.56 19.51 7.85
N LEU A 371 7.68 18.18 7.84
CA LEU A 371 7.64 17.37 6.62
C LEU A 371 6.32 17.56 5.84
N VAL A 372 5.19 17.53 6.56
CA VAL A 372 3.86 17.70 5.95
C VAL A 372 3.65 19.14 5.47
N CYS A 373 4.16 20.14 6.20
CA CYS A 373 4.20 21.52 5.73
C CYS A 373 5.05 21.70 4.47
N ASP A 374 6.18 21.01 4.36
CA ASP A 374 7.04 21.09 3.19
C ASP A 374 6.40 20.42 1.96
N LEU A 375 5.69 19.30 2.16
CA LEU A 375 4.83 18.69 1.13
C LEU A 375 3.75 19.67 0.65
N MET A 376 3.16 20.43 1.56
CA MET A 376 2.19 21.47 1.21
C MET A 376 2.75 22.59 0.36
N LYS A 377 4.05 22.87 0.40
CA LYS A 377 4.69 23.94 -0.36
C LYS A 377 5.13 23.52 -1.77
N LEU A 378 4.96 22.25 -2.15
CA LEU A 378 5.33 21.81 -3.49
C LEU A 378 4.57 22.59 -4.56
N GLN A 379 5.29 23.00 -5.61
CA GLN A 379 4.72 23.75 -6.72
C GLN A 379 3.90 22.87 -7.66
N ASP A 380 4.38 21.67 -7.96
CA ASP A 380 3.71 20.73 -8.86
C ASP A 380 2.96 19.67 -8.06
N LYS A 381 1.75 20.02 -7.63
CA LYS A 381 0.91 19.17 -6.79
C LYS A 381 0.14 18.12 -7.59
N ALA A 382 0.04 18.25 -8.90
CA ALA A 382 -0.75 17.33 -9.73
C ALA A 382 -0.17 15.92 -9.69
N GLU A 383 1.15 15.81 -9.65
CA GLU A 383 1.89 14.53 -9.56
C GLU A 383 1.64 13.77 -8.25
N VAL A 384 1.42 14.49 -7.15
CA VAL A 384 1.25 13.94 -5.78
C VAL A 384 -0.05 14.42 -5.15
N ALA A 385 -1.10 14.52 -5.96
CA ALA A 385 -2.37 15.14 -5.58
C ALA A 385 -3.00 14.45 -4.37
N THR A 386 -3.12 13.12 -4.40
CA THR A 386 -3.68 12.32 -3.30
C THR A 386 -2.89 12.53 -2.01
N SER A 387 -1.56 12.50 -2.09
CA SER A 387 -0.67 12.73 -0.94
C SER A 387 -0.79 14.13 -0.38
N CYS A 388 -1.05 15.13 -1.23
CA CYS A 388 -1.35 16.48 -0.79
C CYS A 388 -2.68 16.56 -0.02
N VAL A 389 -3.71 15.83 -0.45
CA VAL A 389 -5.01 15.79 0.23
C VAL A 389 -4.86 15.14 1.61
N THR A 390 -4.28 13.94 1.68
CA THR A 390 -3.97 13.25 2.95
C THR A 390 -3.12 14.10 3.88
N ALA A 391 -2.09 14.78 3.36
CA ALA A 391 -1.29 15.73 4.13
C ALA A 391 -2.13 16.89 4.71
N GLY A 392 -3.10 17.38 3.96
CA GLY A 392 -4.07 18.39 4.41
C GLY A 392 -4.93 17.91 5.58
N VAL A 393 -5.42 16.67 5.51
CA VAL A 393 -6.19 16.04 6.59
C VAL A 393 -5.32 15.82 7.83
N LEU A 394 -4.11 15.29 7.66
CA LEU A 394 -3.14 15.12 8.73
C LEU A 394 -2.82 16.45 9.41
N LEU A 395 -2.60 17.54 8.66
CA LEU A 395 -2.42 18.88 9.24
C LEU A 395 -3.64 19.33 10.05
N ALA A 396 -4.85 19.03 9.59
CA ALA A 396 -6.06 19.36 10.34
C ALA A 396 -6.11 18.62 11.69
N ASN A 397 -5.70 17.35 11.72
CA ASN A 397 -5.62 16.55 12.95
C ASN A 397 -4.53 17.10 13.88
N MET A 398 -3.33 17.35 13.35
CA MET A 398 -2.20 17.90 14.12
C MET A 398 -2.52 19.26 14.74
N LEU A 399 -3.13 20.17 14.00
CA LEU A 399 -3.51 21.50 14.50
C LEU A 399 -4.73 21.46 15.45
N SER A 400 -5.51 20.37 15.41
CA SER A 400 -6.60 20.13 16.37
C SER A 400 -6.03 19.77 17.75
N GLU A 401 -5.02 18.88 17.77
CA GLU A 401 -4.34 18.45 18.99
C GLU A 401 -3.36 19.50 19.53
N ARG A 402 -2.63 20.20 18.64
CA ARG A 402 -1.49 21.06 18.98
C ARG A 402 -1.60 22.45 18.36
N VAL A 403 -2.22 23.34 19.12
CA VAL A 403 -2.43 24.75 18.76
C VAL A 403 -1.11 25.55 18.69
N ASP A 404 -0.05 25.07 19.32
CA ASP A 404 1.28 25.70 19.37
C ASP A 404 2.05 25.64 18.03
N PHE A 405 1.60 24.82 17.08
CA PHE A 405 2.14 24.81 15.72
C PHE A 405 1.61 25.94 14.84
N ILE A 406 0.42 26.49 15.14
CA ILE A 406 -0.21 27.53 14.30
C ILE A 406 0.71 28.76 14.15
N PRO A 407 1.35 29.30 15.20
CA PRO A 407 2.28 30.41 15.05
C PRO A 407 3.47 30.12 14.12
N GLU A 408 3.95 28.87 14.06
CA GLU A 408 5.11 28.46 13.25
C GLU A 408 4.84 28.63 11.74
N VAL A 409 3.58 28.48 11.32
CA VAL A 409 3.16 28.53 9.90
C VAL A 409 2.24 29.71 9.56
N SER A 410 1.79 30.48 10.55
CA SER A 410 0.79 31.55 10.36
C SER A 410 1.19 32.64 9.35
N GLN A 411 2.49 32.89 9.18
CA GLN A 411 3.05 33.86 8.22
C GLN A 411 3.85 33.18 7.10
N ASP A 412 3.71 31.86 6.96
CA ASP A 412 4.27 31.13 5.83
C ASP A 412 3.30 31.20 4.65
N PHE A 413 3.48 32.23 3.81
CA PHE A 413 2.59 32.49 2.67
C PHE A 413 2.67 31.40 1.61
N SER A 414 3.82 30.74 1.46
CA SER A 414 4.00 29.61 0.53
C SER A 414 3.19 28.39 0.96
N PHE A 415 3.11 28.15 2.28
CA PHE A 415 2.27 27.11 2.85
C PHE A 415 0.78 27.43 2.67
N LEU A 416 0.35 28.66 2.95
CA LEU A 416 -1.04 29.08 2.73
C LEU A 416 -1.46 28.98 1.26
N GLU A 417 -0.60 29.41 0.34
CA GLU A 417 -0.82 29.25 -1.10
C GLU A 417 -0.90 27.76 -1.49
N GLY A 418 -0.07 26.94 -0.87
CA GLY A 418 -0.06 25.49 -0.98
C GLY A 418 -1.38 24.84 -0.59
N LEU A 419 -1.97 25.26 0.54
CA LEU A 419 -3.27 24.77 1.02
C LEU A 419 -4.40 25.08 0.04
N PHE A 420 -4.50 26.33 -0.44
CA PHE A 420 -5.51 26.68 -1.45
C PHE A 420 -5.31 25.88 -2.73
N SER A 421 -4.07 25.66 -3.15
CA SER A 421 -3.77 24.86 -4.35
C SER A 421 -4.12 23.38 -4.20
N THR A 422 -4.33 22.88 -2.97
CA THR A 422 -4.74 21.50 -2.71
C THR A 422 -6.26 21.32 -2.81
N LEU A 423 -7.06 22.38 -2.59
CA LEU A 423 -8.54 22.30 -2.59
C LEU A 423 -9.14 21.62 -3.82
N PRO A 424 -8.68 21.89 -5.07
CA PRO A 424 -9.25 21.24 -6.25
C PRO A 424 -9.10 19.72 -6.26
N PHE A 425 -8.08 19.18 -5.59
CA PHE A 425 -7.85 17.73 -5.53
C PHE A 425 -8.72 17.02 -4.49
N ALA A 426 -9.38 17.78 -3.59
CA ALA A 426 -10.29 17.26 -2.58
C ALA A 426 -11.77 17.47 -2.96
N SER A 427 -12.09 17.79 -4.22
CA SER A 427 -13.47 18.10 -4.63
C SER A 427 -14.45 16.95 -4.36
N ASP A 428 -13.96 15.72 -4.53
CA ASP A 428 -14.78 14.50 -4.43
C ASP A 428 -14.84 13.95 -3.00
N ASP A 429 -14.06 14.51 -2.07
CA ASP A 429 -13.96 14.11 -0.67
C ASP A 429 -14.34 15.29 0.23
N ILE A 430 -15.59 15.29 0.69
CA ILE A 430 -16.17 16.39 1.47
C ILE A 430 -15.44 16.53 2.81
N GLU A 431 -15.09 15.42 3.46
CA GLU A 431 -14.36 15.37 4.71
C GLU A 431 -12.96 15.96 4.57
N ALA A 432 -12.21 15.57 3.54
CA ALA A 432 -10.87 16.09 3.29
C ALA A 432 -10.91 17.58 2.92
N ARG A 433 -11.88 18.00 2.11
CA ARG A 433 -12.11 19.42 1.81
C ARG A 433 -12.44 20.24 3.06
N ARG A 434 -13.29 19.71 3.95
CA ARG A 434 -13.59 20.33 5.25
C ARG A 434 -12.34 20.44 6.12
N ALA A 435 -11.49 19.43 6.13
CA ALA A 435 -10.22 19.44 6.85
C ALA A 435 -9.28 20.54 6.35
N LEU A 436 -9.15 20.71 5.02
CA LEU A 436 -8.36 21.81 4.42
C LEU A 436 -8.89 23.19 4.83
N TRP A 437 -10.21 23.41 4.72
CA TRP A 437 -10.83 24.66 5.18
C TRP A 437 -10.66 24.88 6.68
N ASN A 438 -10.64 23.81 7.47
CA ASN A 438 -10.37 23.89 8.90
C ASN A 438 -8.95 24.38 9.21
N VAL A 439 -7.94 23.87 8.50
CA VAL A 439 -6.56 24.39 8.58
C VAL A 439 -6.52 25.87 8.21
N ILE A 440 -7.10 26.25 7.07
CA ILE A 440 -7.13 27.65 6.60
C ILE A 440 -7.81 28.56 7.64
N ALA A 441 -8.96 28.16 8.17
CA ALA A 441 -9.70 28.92 9.17
C ALA A 441 -8.87 29.16 10.44
N ARG A 442 -8.18 28.11 10.94
CA ARG A 442 -7.32 28.19 12.13
C ARG A 442 -6.14 29.12 11.92
N LEU A 443 -5.53 29.12 10.73
CA LEU A 443 -4.45 30.04 10.38
C LEU A 443 -4.94 31.49 10.32
N LEU A 444 -6.00 31.74 9.56
CA LEU A 444 -6.54 33.08 9.35
C LEU A 444 -7.15 33.67 10.63
N ALA A 445 -7.68 32.85 11.54
CA ALA A 445 -8.16 33.30 12.84
C ALA A 445 -7.08 33.97 13.71
N ARG A 446 -5.79 33.70 13.45
CA ARG A 446 -4.66 34.36 14.14
C ARG A 446 -4.30 35.71 13.58
N VAL A 447 -4.81 36.06 12.40
CA VAL A 447 -4.54 37.35 11.78
C VAL A 447 -5.33 38.42 12.53
N ASN A 448 -4.60 39.29 13.24
CA ASN A 448 -5.16 40.49 13.85
C ASN A 448 -5.11 41.64 12.83
N GLU A 449 -6.24 41.94 12.22
CA GLU A 449 -6.34 42.93 11.14
C GLU A 449 -5.96 44.34 11.62
N SER A 450 -6.17 44.64 12.90
CA SER A 450 -5.80 45.95 13.46
C SER A 450 -4.30 46.14 13.58
N GLN A 451 -3.56 45.06 13.89
CA GLN A 451 -2.13 45.08 14.21
C GLN A 451 -1.21 44.55 13.10
N ILE A 452 -1.78 43.98 12.04
CA ILE A 452 -1.00 43.46 10.91
C ILE A 452 -0.21 44.58 10.24
N ASN A 453 1.07 44.32 9.99
CA ASN A 453 1.93 45.25 9.27
C ASN A 453 1.59 45.27 7.76
N THR A 454 1.95 46.37 7.10
CA THR A 454 1.75 46.60 5.67
C THR A 454 2.25 45.47 4.78
N PHE A 455 3.44 44.95 5.05
CA PHE A 455 4.07 43.92 4.24
C PHE A 455 3.30 42.60 4.31
N CYS A 456 3.04 42.09 5.51
CA CYS A 456 2.26 40.87 5.73
C CYS A 456 0.84 41.00 5.18
N LEU A 457 0.20 42.16 5.36
CA LEU A 457 -1.12 42.43 4.76
C LEU A 457 -1.06 42.28 3.24
N SER A 458 -0.05 42.86 2.59
CA SER A 458 0.11 42.78 1.13
C SER A 458 0.37 41.34 0.68
N GLN A 459 1.14 40.55 1.43
CA GLN A 459 1.40 39.14 1.11
C GLN A 459 0.14 38.27 1.20
N TYR A 460 -0.72 38.46 2.21
CA TYR A 460 -2.01 37.75 2.25
C TYR A 460 -2.87 38.08 1.03
N ILE A 461 -2.93 39.35 0.64
CA ILE A 461 -3.70 39.77 -0.54
C ILE A 461 -3.13 39.09 -1.80
N LEU A 462 -1.82 39.03 -1.97
CA LEU A 462 -1.21 38.36 -3.12
C LEU A 462 -1.56 36.88 -3.19
N VAL A 463 -1.54 36.15 -2.07
CA VAL A 463 -1.94 34.74 -2.02
C VAL A 463 -3.42 34.57 -2.36
N PHE A 464 -4.29 35.41 -1.78
CA PHE A 464 -5.73 35.32 -2.07
C PHE A 464 -6.04 35.61 -3.53
N LEU A 465 -5.35 36.58 -4.14
CA LEU A 465 -5.53 36.91 -5.54
C LEU A 465 -4.93 35.85 -6.48
N SER A 466 -3.77 35.26 -6.13
CA SER A 466 -3.17 34.20 -6.94
C SER A 466 -4.02 32.93 -6.97
N LYS A 467 -4.89 32.74 -5.96
CA LYS A 467 -5.81 31.60 -5.83
C LYS A 467 -7.28 31.99 -5.89
N ALA A 468 -7.60 33.18 -6.40
CA ALA A 468 -8.96 33.70 -6.43
C ALA A 468 -9.90 32.78 -7.22
N ASP A 469 -9.48 32.29 -8.39
CA ASP A 469 -10.31 31.40 -9.21
C ASP A 469 -10.66 30.10 -8.46
N ILE A 470 -9.69 29.49 -7.76
CA ILE A 470 -9.91 28.29 -6.95
C ILE A 470 -10.88 28.56 -5.80
N ILE A 471 -10.70 29.68 -5.10
CA ILE A 471 -11.59 30.08 -3.99
C ILE A 471 -13.00 30.33 -4.54
N GLU A 472 -13.13 31.06 -5.64
CA GLU A 472 -14.41 31.37 -6.28
C GLU A 472 -15.12 30.08 -6.75
N ASP A 473 -14.43 29.18 -7.45
CA ASP A 473 -14.97 27.91 -7.95
C ASP A 473 -15.45 27.02 -6.80
N ASP A 474 -14.64 26.91 -5.74
CA ASP A 474 -14.99 26.10 -4.58
C ASP A 474 -16.26 26.68 -3.90
N LEU A 475 -16.37 28.00 -3.74
CA LEU A 475 -17.56 28.64 -3.14
C LEU A 475 -18.85 28.47 -3.96
N LEU A 476 -18.75 28.24 -5.27
CA LEU A 476 -19.91 27.93 -6.11
C LEU A 476 -20.45 26.52 -5.87
N ASP A 477 -19.64 25.60 -5.36
CA ASP A 477 -20.01 24.22 -5.05
C ASP A 477 -20.77 24.08 -3.71
N THR A 478 -21.66 25.03 -3.43
CA THR A 478 -22.37 25.22 -2.16
C THR A 478 -23.47 24.18 -1.90
N GLN A 479 -23.76 23.26 -2.82
CA GLN A 479 -24.90 22.35 -2.69
C GLN A 479 -24.65 21.11 -1.83
N LEU A 480 -23.42 20.88 -1.34
CA LEU A 480 -23.05 19.66 -0.61
C LEU A 480 -22.79 19.83 0.89
N GLU A 481 -22.60 21.05 1.40
CA GLU A 481 -22.10 21.22 2.79
C GLU A 481 -23.19 21.24 3.87
N ASP A 482 -24.40 21.74 3.56
CA ASP A 482 -25.40 22.07 4.60
C ASP A 482 -26.57 21.08 4.73
N SER A 483 -26.70 20.07 3.87
CA SER A 483 -27.84 19.13 3.90
C SER A 483 -27.68 17.96 4.88
N ASN A 484 -26.48 17.70 5.41
CA ASN A 484 -26.18 16.49 6.18
C ASN A 484 -26.06 16.68 7.71
N GLU A 485 -26.10 17.91 8.25
CA GLU A 485 -26.08 18.12 9.71
C GLU A 485 -27.48 18.01 10.37
N GLU A 486 -28.58 17.92 9.61
CA GLU A 486 -29.93 17.89 10.18
C GLU A 486 -30.39 16.52 10.73
N SER A 487 -29.64 15.44 10.51
CA SER A 487 -29.97 14.14 11.11
C SER A 487 -29.08 13.86 12.32
N GLN A 488 -29.68 13.93 13.50
CA GLN A 488 -29.12 13.61 14.83
C GLN A 488 -28.50 14.77 15.62
N ASN A 489 -29.32 15.72 16.06
CA ASN A 489 -29.34 16.16 17.47
C ASN A 489 -30.48 17.17 17.72
N SER A 490 -31.44 16.78 18.56
CA SER A 490 -32.57 17.63 18.97
C SER A 490 -32.12 18.65 20.03
N PHE A 491 -31.51 19.76 19.62
CA PHE A 491 -31.34 20.98 20.43
C PHE A 491 -31.46 22.23 19.53
N PRO A 492 -31.96 23.37 20.04
CA PRO A 492 -32.33 24.51 19.21
C PRO A 492 -31.11 25.21 18.59
N SER A 493 -31.31 25.67 17.34
CA SER A 493 -30.36 26.24 16.39
C SER A 493 -29.54 27.43 16.93
N GLN A 494 -28.32 27.13 17.37
CA GLN A 494 -27.20 28.07 17.26
C GLN A 494 -26.40 27.62 16.04
N ILE A 495 -26.48 28.38 14.94
CA ILE A 495 -25.77 28.14 13.68
C ILE A 495 -24.27 27.98 14.02
N LYS A 496 -23.76 26.74 14.02
CA LYS A 496 -22.32 26.51 14.07
C LYS A 496 -21.78 26.95 12.72
N SER A 497 -21.13 28.11 12.66
CA SER A 497 -20.47 28.56 11.43
C SER A 497 -19.42 27.52 11.02
N SER A 498 -19.55 26.99 9.80
CA SER A 498 -18.58 26.02 9.25
C SER A 498 -17.19 26.65 9.22
N ALA A 499 -16.15 25.80 9.24
CA ALA A 499 -14.75 26.27 9.16
C ALA A 499 -14.52 27.14 7.92
N ARG A 500 -15.14 26.74 6.80
CA ARG A 500 -15.16 27.49 5.56
C ARG A 500 -15.75 28.88 5.73
N THR A 501 -16.93 29.02 6.34
CA THR A 501 -17.55 30.32 6.64
C THR A 501 -16.64 31.21 7.48
N ILE A 502 -15.99 30.66 8.50
CA ILE A 502 -15.04 31.39 9.34
C ILE A 502 -13.83 31.88 8.52
N ALA A 503 -13.28 31.03 7.66
CA ALA A 503 -12.18 31.39 6.78
C ALA A 503 -12.58 32.50 5.79
N ILE A 504 -13.74 32.38 5.13
CA ILE A 504 -14.21 33.38 4.16
C ILE A 504 -14.50 34.73 4.82
N GLN A 505 -15.12 34.75 6.00
CA GLN A 505 -15.31 35.98 6.78
C GLN A 505 -13.98 36.65 7.11
N LYS A 506 -12.94 35.85 7.43
CA LYS A 506 -11.60 36.35 7.69
C LYS A 506 -10.91 36.88 6.43
N ILE A 507 -11.06 36.21 5.28
CA ILE A 507 -10.57 36.70 3.98
C ILE A 507 -11.23 38.04 3.66
N GLU A 508 -12.56 38.16 3.78
CA GLU A 508 -13.29 39.40 3.54
C GLU A 508 -12.81 40.55 4.45
N SER A 509 -12.62 40.27 5.75
CA SER A 509 -12.08 41.23 6.72
C SER A 509 -10.69 41.74 6.33
N ILE A 510 -9.79 40.85 5.89
CA ILE A 510 -8.43 41.20 5.45
C ILE A 510 -8.48 42.04 4.17
N LEU A 511 -9.30 41.66 3.18
CA LEU A 511 -9.51 42.42 1.93
C LEU A 511 -10.05 43.84 2.22
N ASN A 512 -11.02 43.96 3.14
CA ASN A 512 -11.58 45.24 3.56
C ASN A 512 -10.55 46.13 4.25
N ASN A 513 -9.74 45.57 5.15
CA ASN A 513 -8.68 46.31 5.83
C ASN A 513 -7.61 46.81 4.85
N TRP A 514 -7.22 46.00 3.86
CA TRP A 514 -6.33 46.45 2.79
C TRP A 514 -6.97 47.60 1.98
N ASN A 515 -8.26 47.49 1.64
CA ASN A 515 -8.98 48.55 0.92
C ASN A 515 -9.02 49.89 1.66
N VAL A 516 -9.07 49.88 3.01
CA VAL A 516 -9.00 51.08 3.84
C VAL A 516 -7.58 51.67 3.89
N ARG A 517 -6.55 50.82 3.85
CA ARG A 517 -5.15 51.24 4.01
C ARG A 517 -4.42 51.54 2.69
N LYS A 518 -4.95 51.10 1.54
CA LYS A 518 -4.29 51.16 0.22
C LYS A 518 -3.74 52.52 -0.20
N ASP A 519 -4.38 53.61 0.21
CA ASP A 519 -3.94 54.96 -0.16
C ASP A 519 -2.65 55.36 0.60
N ASN A 520 -2.46 54.88 1.84
CA ASN A 520 -1.21 55.04 2.60
C ASN A 520 -0.11 54.06 2.14
N LEU A 521 -0.48 53.00 1.41
CA LEU A 521 0.42 51.93 0.97
C LEU A 521 1.13 52.26 -0.35
N GLN A 522 0.48 53.03 -1.24
CA GLN A 522 1.08 53.45 -2.51
C GLN A 522 2.31 54.36 -2.34
N GLU A 523 2.44 55.07 -1.22
CA GLU A 523 3.61 55.90 -0.92
C GLU A 523 4.84 55.09 -0.45
N GLU A 524 4.65 53.91 0.18
CA GLU A 524 5.76 53.06 0.66
C GLU A 524 6.27 52.07 -0.39
N THR A 525 5.48 51.75 -1.42
CA THR A 525 5.81 50.73 -2.44
C THR A 525 6.71 51.21 -3.59
N VAL A 526 7.21 52.46 -3.56
CA VAL A 526 8.07 53.02 -4.63
C VAL A 526 9.38 52.22 -4.85
N ASN A 527 9.70 51.25 -3.98
CA ASN A 527 10.92 50.45 -4.06
C ASN A 527 10.75 48.92 -4.22
N GLY A 528 9.56 48.40 -4.59
CA GLY A 528 9.39 46.95 -4.76
C GLY A 528 8.27 46.53 -5.73
N ASN A 529 8.63 45.73 -6.74
CA ASN A 529 7.80 45.23 -7.84
C ASN A 529 6.61 44.33 -7.41
N CYS A 530 5.52 44.88 -6.89
CA CYS A 530 4.26 44.13 -6.84
C CYS A 530 3.03 45.04 -6.93
N SER A 531 2.47 45.18 -8.13
CA SER A 531 1.22 45.93 -8.33
C SER A 531 0.01 45.02 -8.07
N ILE A 532 -0.69 45.25 -6.96
CA ILE A 532 -1.97 44.58 -6.65
C ILE A 532 -3.05 45.12 -7.59
N ASN A 533 -3.73 44.23 -8.33
CA ASN A 533 -4.83 44.62 -9.22
C ASN A 533 -6.12 44.88 -8.42
N LEU A 534 -6.55 46.15 -8.41
CA LEU A 534 -7.75 46.56 -7.68
C LEU A 534 -9.04 45.90 -8.20
N ALA A 535 -9.10 45.55 -9.48
CA ALA A 535 -10.26 44.87 -10.05
C ALA A 535 -10.41 43.46 -9.45
N ASP A 536 -9.31 42.73 -9.29
CA ASP A 536 -9.31 41.36 -8.76
C ASP A 536 -9.62 41.35 -7.26
N VAL A 537 -9.09 42.32 -6.51
CA VAL A 537 -9.47 42.52 -5.08
C VAL A 537 -10.97 42.73 -4.94
N LYS A 538 -11.55 43.58 -5.80
CA LYS A 538 -13.00 43.83 -5.78
C LYS A 538 -13.78 42.58 -6.14
N ARG A 539 -13.36 41.84 -7.17
CA ARG A 539 -14.01 40.60 -7.62
C ARG A 539 -14.08 39.56 -6.50
N LEU A 540 -12.95 39.29 -5.86
CA LEU A 540 -12.87 38.31 -4.76
C LEU A 540 -13.68 38.78 -3.53
N SER A 541 -13.61 40.08 -3.19
CA SER A 541 -14.41 40.65 -2.11
C SER A 541 -15.91 40.53 -2.37
N ASP A 542 -16.36 40.83 -3.58
CA ASP A 542 -17.76 40.68 -3.98
C ASP A 542 -18.19 39.20 -3.96
N CYS A 543 -17.29 38.26 -4.28
CA CYS A 543 -17.53 36.83 -4.17
C CYS A 543 -17.73 36.39 -2.70
N CYS A 544 -16.78 36.72 -1.81
CA CYS A 544 -16.87 36.39 -0.39
C CYS A 544 -18.16 36.96 0.23
N HIS A 545 -18.49 38.21 -0.09
CA HIS A 545 -19.68 38.87 0.41
C HIS A 545 -20.99 38.21 -0.04
N ARG A 546 -21.04 37.71 -1.29
CA ARG A 546 -22.21 36.95 -1.80
C ARG A 546 -22.38 35.63 -1.04
N TYR A 547 -21.30 34.89 -0.83
CA TYR A 547 -21.31 33.63 -0.09
C TYR A 547 -21.77 33.81 1.37
N ILE A 548 -21.24 34.81 2.08
CA ILE A 548 -21.64 35.10 3.46
C ILE A 548 -23.14 35.42 3.54
N LYS A 549 -23.64 36.25 2.61
CA LYS A 549 -25.07 36.58 2.52
C LYS A 549 -25.97 35.39 2.23
N SER A 550 -25.54 34.43 1.39
CA SER A 550 -26.35 33.24 1.12
C SER A 550 -26.52 32.35 2.35
N ILE A 551 -25.53 32.31 3.23
CA ILE A 551 -25.58 31.54 4.48
C ILE A 551 -26.43 32.26 5.55
N GLU A 552 -26.33 33.59 5.67
CA GLU A 552 -27.16 34.36 6.61
C GLU A 552 -28.66 34.41 6.23
N GLY A 553 -28.98 34.13 4.96
CA GLY A 553 -30.34 34.14 4.42
C GLY A 553 -30.99 32.76 4.25
N SER A 554 -30.26 31.68 4.55
CA SER A 554 -30.76 30.30 4.64
C SER A 554 -31.08 29.97 6.10
#